data_AF-A0A7S4C0R9-F1
#
_entry.id   AF-A0A7S4C0R9-F1
#
_cell.length_a   1.000
_cell.length_b   1.000
_cell.length_c   1.000
_cell.angle_alpha   90.00
_cell.angle_beta   90.00
_cell.angle_gamma   90.00
#
_symmetry.space_group_name_H-M   'P 1'
#
loop_
_entity.id
_entity.type
_entity.pdbx_description
1 polymer ?
#
loop_
_entity_poly.entity_id
_entity_poly.type
_entity_poly.pdbx_seq_one_letter_code
_entity_poly.pdbx_strand_id
1 'polypeptide(L)'
;GGGSSGGGGGAGASVEGCAAEAAVGWGGELGGARAVLRFDAVDAAFQVWLNGDLLGYSQDSRLPAEFDATRSLRMHKTNTLQVHVFRWCDGSYLEDQDHWWLSGIHRHVWLCLKPAEHIADFDAQLKLTGELAGAGAKPGCELHAIVHVRLPPGASDEDARGLGVSAVLLDPAGHEVLRVRCVRRVAEWQQQREGEQRSSDDVGEAEEEGGSGDGGGAAARGGGAA
;
A
#
# COMPACT_ATOMS: atom_id res chain seq x y z
N GLY A 1 -13.94 32.01 62.00
CA GLY A 1 -13.14 32.18 60.78
C GLY A 1 -13.04 30.84 60.10
N GLY A 2 -13.74 30.65 58.98
CA GLY A 2 -13.66 29.44 58.16
C GLY A 2 -12.88 29.75 56.90
N GLY A 3 -11.71 29.15 56.75
CA GLY A 3 -10.90 29.23 55.53
C GLY A 3 -11.40 28.21 54.52
N SER A 4 -11.80 28.70 53.35
CA SER A 4 -12.05 27.92 52.14
C SER A 4 -10.76 27.91 51.32
N SER A 5 -10.07 26.76 51.26
CA SER A 5 -9.04 26.50 50.27
C SER A 5 -9.68 25.71 49.12
N GLY A 6 -9.89 26.37 47.98
CA GLY A 6 -10.34 25.71 46.74
C GLY A 6 -9.24 24.82 46.17
N GLY A 7 -9.51 23.53 46.08
CA GLY A 7 -8.76 22.60 45.24
C GLY A 7 -9.36 22.60 43.84
N GLY A 8 -8.57 23.02 42.86
CA GLY A 8 -8.96 23.06 41.45
C GLY A 8 -9.33 21.66 40.93
N GLY A 9 -10.53 21.57 40.35
CA GLY A 9 -10.95 20.41 39.60
C GLY A 9 -10.15 20.32 38.30
N GLY A 10 -9.27 19.33 38.20
CA GLY A 10 -8.78 18.88 36.91
C GLY A 10 -9.96 18.38 36.10
N ALA A 11 -10.17 18.97 34.92
CA ALA A 11 -11.16 18.52 33.96
C ALA A 11 -10.86 17.07 33.59
N GLY A 12 -11.64 16.14 34.12
CA GLY A 12 -11.72 14.79 33.56
C GLY A 12 -12.33 14.93 32.18
N ALA A 13 -11.52 14.79 31.14
CA ALA A 13 -12.02 14.57 29.80
C ALA A 13 -12.87 13.30 29.85
N SER A 14 -14.19 13.46 29.78
CA SER A 14 -15.12 12.37 29.51
C SER A 14 -14.77 11.86 28.12
N VAL A 15 -14.01 10.76 28.05
CA VAL A 15 -13.71 10.09 26.79
C VAL A 15 -15.00 9.41 26.35
N GLU A 16 -15.80 10.10 25.55
CA GLU A 16 -16.91 9.49 24.84
C GLU A 16 -16.33 8.55 23.78
N GLY A 17 -16.40 7.24 24.07
CA GLY A 17 -15.94 6.20 23.16
C GLY A 17 -16.73 4.92 23.34
N CYS A 18 -16.78 4.10 22.29
CA CYS A 18 -17.34 2.77 22.32
C CYS A 18 -16.23 1.73 22.20
N ALA A 19 -16.33 0.66 22.99
CA ALA A 19 -15.45 -0.49 22.90
C ALA A 19 -16.19 -1.63 22.20
N ALA A 20 -15.58 -2.20 21.16
CA ALA A 20 -16.04 -3.41 20.50
C ALA A 20 -15.04 -4.54 20.72
N GLU A 21 -15.54 -5.74 21.00
CA GLU A 21 -14.72 -6.95 21.13
C GLU A 21 -15.26 -8.04 20.20
N ALA A 22 -14.36 -8.71 19.50
CA ALA A 22 -14.68 -9.85 18.65
C ALA A 22 -13.70 -11.00 18.90
N ALA A 23 -14.23 -12.22 18.98
CA ALA A 23 -13.45 -13.45 19.12
C ALA A 23 -13.47 -14.21 17.79
N VAL A 24 -12.29 -14.43 17.20
CA VAL A 24 -12.14 -15.11 15.90
C VAL A 24 -11.25 -16.33 16.04
N GLY A 25 -11.75 -17.50 15.65
CA GLY A 25 -10.95 -18.71 15.57
C GLY A 25 -10.02 -18.68 14.37
N TRP A 26 -8.74 -19.02 14.58
CA TRP A 26 -7.76 -19.13 13.51
C TRP A 26 -7.18 -20.54 13.44
N GLY A 27 -7.33 -21.22 12.30
CA GLY A 27 -6.84 -22.58 12.07
C GLY A 27 -5.71 -22.70 11.04
N GLY A 28 -5.22 -21.57 10.51
CA GLY A 28 -4.16 -21.54 9.51
C GLY A 28 -2.76 -21.51 10.13
N GLU A 29 -1.76 -21.85 9.32
CA GLU A 29 -0.35 -21.59 9.64
C GLU A 29 0.08 -20.24 9.07
N LEU A 30 0.94 -19.53 9.80
CA LEU A 30 1.49 -18.26 9.31
C LEU A 30 2.65 -18.47 8.33
N GLY A 31 3.47 -19.51 8.54
CA GLY A 31 4.51 -19.91 7.58
C GLY A 31 5.51 -18.79 7.19
N GLY A 32 5.79 -17.84 8.09
CA GLY A 32 6.63 -16.67 7.79
C GLY A 32 5.90 -15.50 7.12
N ALA A 33 4.62 -15.67 6.78
CA ALA A 33 3.78 -14.58 6.29
C ALA A 33 3.61 -13.48 7.35
N ARG A 34 3.32 -12.28 6.86
CA ARG A 34 2.93 -11.13 7.66
C ARG A 34 1.41 -11.09 7.80
N ALA A 35 0.93 -11.02 9.02
CA ALA A 35 -0.48 -10.79 9.30
C ALA A 35 -0.73 -9.28 9.46
N VAL A 36 -1.61 -8.73 8.63
CA VAL A 36 -1.97 -7.31 8.63
C VAL A 36 -3.45 -7.19 8.95
N LEU A 37 -3.78 -6.48 10.03
CA LEU A 37 -5.14 -6.12 10.36
C LEU A 37 -5.48 -4.79 9.70
N ARG A 38 -6.47 -4.77 8.81
CA ARG A 38 -6.85 -3.60 8.01
C ARG A 38 -8.26 -3.16 8.37
N PHE A 39 -8.42 -1.89 8.72
CA PHE A 39 -9.71 -1.22 8.85
C PHE A 39 -9.88 -0.31 7.64
N ASP A 40 -10.95 -0.49 6.86
CA ASP A 40 -11.16 0.33 5.65
C ASP A 40 -11.69 1.75 5.97
N ALA A 41 -12.29 1.95 7.14
CA ALA A 41 -12.63 3.27 7.72
C ALA A 41 -13.23 3.15 9.13
N VAL A 42 -12.91 4.11 10.01
CA VAL A 42 -13.46 4.24 11.37
C VAL A 42 -13.61 5.72 11.73
N ASP A 43 -14.78 6.14 12.20
CA ASP A 43 -15.03 7.51 12.68
C ASP A 43 -14.89 7.62 14.21
N ALA A 44 -14.15 8.56 14.79
CA ALA A 44 -13.23 9.54 14.17
C ALA A 44 -11.76 9.17 14.37
N ALA A 45 -11.48 8.45 15.45
CA ALA A 45 -10.18 7.88 15.76
C ALA A 45 -10.36 6.59 16.56
N PHE A 46 -9.37 5.73 16.58
CA PHE A 46 -9.46 4.48 17.34
C PHE A 46 -8.11 3.92 17.77
N GLN A 47 -8.12 3.19 18.88
CA GLN A 47 -7.05 2.31 19.30
C GLN A 47 -7.47 0.86 19.09
N VAL A 48 -6.52 -0.01 18.76
CA VAL A 48 -6.77 -1.42 18.49
C VAL A 48 -5.78 -2.32 19.23
N TRP A 49 -6.31 -3.38 19.81
CA TRP A 49 -5.55 -4.42 20.51
C TRP A 49 -5.89 -5.80 19.97
N LEU A 50 -4.90 -6.69 19.94
CA LEU A 50 -5.08 -8.09 19.64
C LEU A 50 -4.53 -8.92 20.78
N ASN A 51 -5.38 -9.75 21.39
CA ASN A 51 -5.04 -10.61 22.53
C ASN A 51 -4.44 -9.85 23.73
N GLY A 52 -4.84 -8.58 23.91
CA GLY A 52 -4.34 -7.69 24.96
C GLY A 52 -3.13 -6.85 24.55
N ASP A 53 -2.49 -7.13 23.42
CA ASP A 53 -1.36 -6.34 22.92
C ASP A 53 -1.88 -5.16 22.09
N LEU A 54 -1.43 -3.94 22.42
CA LEU A 54 -1.75 -2.75 21.64
C LEU A 54 -1.06 -2.84 20.27
N LEU A 55 -1.86 -2.86 19.20
CA LEU A 55 -1.33 -2.81 17.84
C LEU A 55 -1.08 -1.37 17.38
N GLY A 56 -1.92 -0.42 17.80
CA GLY A 56 -1.70 1.00 17.48
C GLY A 56 -2.93 1.89 17.59
N TYR A 57 -2.79 3.08 16.99
CA TYR A 57 -3.77 4.16 16.93
C TYR A 57 -3.88 4.71 15.51
N SER A 58 -5.06 5.18 15.11
CA SER A 58 -5.27 5.88 13.84
C SER A 58 -6.34 6.97 13.96
N GLN A 59 -6.13 8.04 13.17
CA GLN A 59 -7.06 9.13 12.85
C GLN A 59 -7.11 9.25 11.31
N ASP A 60 -8.14 9.92 10.78
CA ASP A 60 -8.63 9.92 9.38
C ASP A 60 -9.78 8.92 9.20
N SER A 61 -10.98 9.45 9.02
CA SER A 61 -12.18 8.62 8.92
C SER A 61 -12.41 7.98 7.56
N ARG A 62 -11.61 8.30 6.54
CA ARG A 62 -11.91 7.96 5.14
C ARG A 62 -10.88 7.10 4.46
N LEU A 63 -9.64 7.11 4.95
CA LEU A 63 -8.58 6.24 4.47
C LEU A 63 -8.45 4.95 5.30
N PRO A 64 -7.98 3.84 4.68
CA PRO A 64 -7.72 2.62 5.42
C PRO A 64 -6.56 2.77 6.41
N ALA A 65 -6.65 2.08 7.54
CA ALA A 65 -5.58 1.93 8.52
C ALA A 65 -5.13 0.47 8.60
N GLU A 66 -3.83 0.23 8.47
CA GLU A 66 -3.22 -1.10 8.52
C GLU A 66 -2.28 -1.25 9.73
N PHE A 67 -2.45 -2.33 10.49
CA PHE A 67 -1.63 -2.64 11.67
C PHE A 67 -0.97 -4.01 11.52
N ASP A 68 0.30 -4.10 11.92
CA ASP A 68 1.02 -5.38 11.94
C ASP A 68 0.56 -6.24 13.13
N ALA A 69 -0.15 -7.32 12.84
CA ALA A 69 -0.67 -8.25 13.83
C ALA A 69 0.21 -9.51 13.98
N THR A 70 1.30 -9.63 13.21
CA THR A 70 2.11 -10.84 13.06
C THR A 70 2.57 -11.42 14.41
N ARG A 71 2.99 -10.57 15.35
CA ARG A 71 3.51 -11.01 16.66
C ARG A 71 2.41 -11.36 17.67
N SER A 72 1.24 -10.76 17.55
CA SER A 72 0.14 -10.91 18.52
C SER A 72 -0.88 -11.95 18.09
N LEU A 73 -0.91 -12.35 16.81
CA LEU A 73 -1.81 -13.38 16.29
C LEU A 73 -1.40 -14.76 16.81
N ARG A 74 -2.35 -15.46 17.44
CA ARG A 74 -2.16 -16.80 18.01
C ARG A 74 -2.71 -17.84 17.04
N MET A 75 -1.85 -18.74 16.57
CA MET A 75 -2.24 -19.84 15.68
C MET A 75 -3.04 -20.91 16.44
N HIS A 76 -3.96 -21.56 15.74
CA HIS A 76 -4.79 -22.68 16.26
C HIS A 76 -5.56 -22.34 17.53
N LYS A 77 -5.87 -21.05 17.73
CA LYS A 77 -6.52 -20.51 18.93
C LYS A 77 -7.56 -19.47 18.55
N THR A 78 -8.44 -19.19 19.49
CA THR A 78 -9.30 -18.01 19.45
C THR A 78 -8.46 -16.78 19.74
N ASN A 79 -8.61 -15.77 18.88
CA ASN A 79 -7.98 -14.47 19.02
C ASN A 79 -9.03 -13.43 19.39
N THR A 80 -8.72 -12.59 20.37
CA THR A 80 -9.61 -11.51 20.82
C THR A 80 -9.13 -10.19 20.22
N LEU A 81 -9.93 -9.60 19.34
CA LEU A 81 -9.72 -8.27 18.79
C LEU A 81 -10.55 -7.27 19.61
N GLN A 82 -9.88 -6.25 20.17
CA GLN A 82 -10.52 -5.16 20.90
C GLN A 82 -10.25 -3.85 20.18
N VAL A 83 -11.29 -3.03 20.04
CA VAL A 83 -11.21 -1.72 19.38
C VAL A 83 -11.91 -0.69 20.25
N HIS A 84 -11.21 0.38 20.60
CA HIS A 84 -11.78 1.52 21.29
C HIS A 84 -11.87 2.69 20.32
N VAL A 85 -13.10 3.08 19.98
CA VAL A 85 -13.38 4.15 19.03
C VAL A 85 -13.75 5.42 19.78
N PHE A 86 -13.08 6.52 19.46
CA PHE A 86 -13.33 7.85 19.99
C PHE A 86 -14.30 8.58 19.07
N ARG A 87 -15.35 9.18 19.64
CA ARG A 87 -16.31 9.97 18.86
C ARG A 87 -15.69 11.26 18.31
N TRP A 88 -14.78 11.87 19.05
CA TRP A 88 -14.07 13.08 18.66
C TRP A 88 -12.56 12.97 18.92
N CYS A 89 -11.78 13.57 18.03
CA CYS A 89 -10.34 13.75 18.15
C CYS A 89 -9.94 15.14 17.59
N ASP A 90 -8.67 15.50 17.66
CA ASP A 90 -8.14 16.70 17.01
C ASP A 90 -8.37 16.67 15.49
N GLY A 91 -8.28 15.50 14.85
CA GLY A 91 -8.67 15.32 13.45
C GLY A 91 -10.12 15.73 13.12
N SER A 92 -11.04 15.71 14.09
CA SER A 92 -12.43 16.15 13.85
C SER A 92 -12.55 17.62 13.45
N TYR A 93 -11.57 18.47 13.79
CA TYR A 93 -11.52 19.87 13.32
C TYR A 93 -11.25 19.97 11.81
N LEU A 94 -10.64 18.96 11.21
CA LEU A 94 -10.37 18.89 9.77
C LEU A 94 -11.52 18.18 9.02
N GLU A 95 -12.46 17.56 9.73
CA GLU A 95 -13.57 16.77 9.21
C GLU A 95 -14.95 17.41 9.45
N ASP A 96 -14.99 18.75 9.51
CA ASP A 96 -16.21 19.56 9.67
C ASP A 96 -16.92 19.81 8.32
N GLN A 97 -17.28 18.72 7.63
CA GLN A 97 -18.11 18.83 6.44
C GLN A 97 -19.59 19.05 6.83
N ASP A 98 -20.41 19.54 5.89
CA ASP A 98 -21.87 19.64 6.07
C ASP A 98 -22.55 18.28 5.89
N HIS A 99 -22.44 17.42 6.90
CA HIS A 99 -23.03 16.08 6.97
C HIS A 99 -23.39 15.66 8.40
N TRP A 100 -23.98 14.48 8.57
CA TRP A 100 -24.37 13.96 9.88
C TRP A 100 -23.15 13.48 10.69
N TRP A 101 -23.06 13.89 11.96
CA TRP A 101 -22.02 13.47 12.88
C TRP A 101 -22.23 12.04 13.42
N LEU A 102 -21.79 11.07 12.62
CA LEU A 102 -21.78 9.64 12.94
C LEU A 102 -20.45 9.21 13.61
N SER A 103 -20.40 7.98 14.12
CA SER A 103 -19.21 7.42 14.79
C SER A 103 -19.20 5.90 14.67
N GLY A 104 -18.01 5.29 14.78
CA GLY A 104 -17.84 3.84 14.82
C GLY A 104 -17.16 3.27 13.58
N ILE A 105 -17.07 1.94 13.56
CA ILE A 105 -16.49 1.16 12.46
C ILE A 105 -17.56 1.05 11.36
N HIS A 106 -17.45 1.87 10.31
CA HIS A 106 -18.48 2.00 9.29
C HIS A 106 -18.09 1.36 7.94
N ARG A 107 -16.88 0.79 7.82
CA ARG A 107 -16.46 -0.07 6.71
C ARG A 107 -15.85 -1.37 7.21
N HIS A 108 -15.43 -2.23 6.29
CA HIS A 108 -14.95 -3.57 6.58
C HIS A 108 -13.66 -3.59 7.41
N VAL A 109 -13.50 -4.69 8.15
CA VAL A 109 -12.29 -5.05 8.87
C VAL A 109 -11.79 -6.38 8.33
N TRP A 110 -10.52 -6.42 7.94
CA TRP A 110 -9.90 -7.57 7.29
C TRP A 110 -8.67 -8.03 8.07
N LEU A 111 -8.46 -9.34 8.12
CA LEU A 111 -7.16 -9.92 8.43
C LEU A 111 -6.54 -10.41 7.12
N CYS A 112 -5.51 -9.70 6.65
CA CYS A 112 -4.81 -10.00 5.41
C CYS A 112 -3.50 -10.72 5.71
N LEU A 113 -3.24 -11.84 5.03
CA LEU A 113 -1.94 -12.48 5.04
C LEU A 113 -1.16 -12.05 3.79
N LYS A 114 0.03 -11.49 4.00
CA LYS A 114 0.98 -11.18 2.93
C LYS A 114 2.18 -12.12 3.06
N PRO A 115 2.72 -12.72 1.99
CA PRO A 115 3.94 -13.52 2.08
C PRO A 115 5.12 -12.71 2.68
N ALA A 116 6.16 -13.41 3.14
CA ALA A 116 7.34 -12.79 3.73
C ALA A 116 7.96 -11.74 2.80
N GLU A 117 8.22 -12.11 1.54
CA GLU A 117 8.47 -11.18 0.44
C GLU A 117 7.17 -10.86 -0.31
N HIS A 118 6.83 -9.59 -0.47
CA HIS A 118 5.65 -9.19 -1.25
C HIS A 118 5.82 -7.81 -1.87
N ILE A 119 5.04 -7.53 -2.91
CA ILE A 119 4.86 -6.17 -3.42
C ILE A 119 4.12 -5.38 -2.35
N ALA A 120 4.79 -4.37 -1.80
CA ALA A 120 4.25 -3.48 -0.79
C ALA A 120 3.45 -2.33 -1.44
N ASP A 121 3.96 -1.81 -2.54
CA ASP A 121 3.36 -0.70 -3.28
C ASP A 121 3.84 -0.70 -4.74
N PHE A 122 3.10 -0.02 -5.62
CA PHE A 122 3.55 0.25 -6.98
C PHE A 122 2.96 1.58 -7.48
N ASP A 123 3.74 2.30 -8.28
CA ASP A 123 3.29 3.47 -9.04
C ASP A 123 3.44 3.18 -10.53
N ALA A 124 2.42 3.52 -11.32
CA ALA A 124 2.39 3.28 -12.76
C ALA A 124 1.86 4.53 -13.47
N GLN A 125 2.72 5.16 -14.25
CA GLN A 125 2.46 6.40 -14.97
C GLN A 125 2.50 6.14 -16.46
N LEU A 126 1.40 6.47 -17.14
CA LEU A 126 1.33 6.42 -18.59
C LEU A 126 1.48 7.82 -19.16
N LYS A 127 2.50 8.02 -20.00
CA LYS A 127 2.74 9.26 -20.73
C LYS A 127 2.39 9.05 -22.19
N LEU A 128 1.50 9.88 -22.71
CA LEU A 128 1.21 9.90 -24.14
C LEU A 128 2.38 10.57 -24.89
N THR A 129 2.82 9.97 -25.99
CA THR A 129 3.84 10.55 -26.88
C THR A 129 3.23 10.92 -28.22
N GLY A 130 3.55 12.11 -28.72
CA GLY A 130 2.96 12.68 -29.93
C GLY A 130 1.69 13.50 -29.68
N GLU A 131 1.19 14.13 -30.74
CA GLU A 131 0.00 14.97 -30.69
C GLU A 131 -1.28 14.14 -30.90
N LEU A 132 -2.34 14.46 -30.16
CA LEU A 132 -3.69 13.92 -30.43
C LEU A 132 -4.33 14.51 -31.70
N ALA A 133 -3.74 15.55 -32.29
CA ALA A 133 -4.38 16.35 -33.33
C ALA A 133 -4.01 15.88 -34.74
N GLY A 134 -5.04 15.46 -35.49
CA GLY A 134 -5.09 15.57 -36.95
C GLY A 134 -4.43 14.43 -37.74
N ALA A 135 -5.27 13.49 -38.18
CA ALA A 135 -5.09 12.63 -39.37
C ALA A 135 -3.64 12.33 -39.81
N GLY A 136 -2.99 11.34 -39.21
CA GLY A 136 -1.84 10.68 -39.82
C GLY A 136 -1.03 9.75 -38.92
N ALA A 137 -0.71 10.20 -37.70
CA ALA A 137 0.08 9.40 -36.75
C ALA A 137 -0.78 8.92 -35.58
N LYS A 138 -0.66 7.64 -35.22
CA LYS A 138 -1.19 7.15 -33.95
C LYS A 138 -0.27 7.65 -32.83
N PRO A 139 -0.77 8.34 -31.80
CA PRO A 139 0.06 8.69 -30.66
C PRO A 139 0.62 7.43 -30.01
N GLY A 140 1.89 7.48 -29.62
CA GLY A 140 2.54 6.43 -28.84
C GLY A 140 2.22 6.58 -27.36
N CYS A 141 2.72 5.65 -26.55
CA CYS A 141 2.69 5.78 -25.10
C CYS A 141 3.97 5.21 -24.48
N GLU A 142 4.43 5.85 -23.42
CA GLU A 142 5.52 5.41 -22.56
C GLU A 142 4.92 5.05 -21.20
N LEU A 143 5.18 3.83 -20.72
CA LEU A 143 4.77 3.38 -19.39
C LEU A 143 5.97 3.40 -18.46
N HIS A 144 5.92 4.22 -17.43
CA HIS A 144 6.89 4.24 -16.34
C HIS A 144 6.27 3.59 -15.11
N ALA A 145 6.91 2.56 -14.56
CA ALA A 145 6.40 1.85 -13.40
C ALA A 145 7.50 1.61 -12.35
N ILE A 146 7.20 1.94 -11.10
CA ILE A 146 8.04 1.67 -9.93
C ILE A 146 7.31 0.65 -9.07
N VAL A 147 8.01 -0.40 -8.64
CA VAL A 147 7.46 -1.43 -7.76
C VAL A 147 8.30 -1.51 -6.49
N HIS A 148 7.66 -1.30 -5.34
CA HIS A 148 8.27 -1.45 -4.04
C HIS A 148 8.03 -2.85 -3.51
N VAL A 149 9.10 -3.63 -3.37
CA VAL A 149 9.05 -4.97 -2.76
C VAL A 149 9.52 -4.87 -1.32
N ARG A 150 8.73 -5.41 -0.40
CA ARG A 150 9.12 -5.60 0.99
C ARG A 150 9.76 -6.97 1.16
N LEU A 151 10.89 -6.99 1.85
CA LEU A 151 11.60 -8.20 2.27
C LEU A 151 11.32 -8.51 3.75
N PRO A 152 11.48 -9.77 4.18
CA PRO A 152 11.38 -10.11 5.59
C PRO A 152 12.45 -9.40 6.43
N PRO A 153 12.18 -9.13 7.72
CA PRO A 153 13.18 -8.58 8.62
C PRO A 153 14.45 -9.44 8.65
N GLY A 154 15.62 -8.81 8.47
CA GLY A 154 16.91 -9.50 8.44
C GLY A 154 17.35 -10.02 7.06
N ALA A 155 16.54 -9.83 6.02
CA ALA A 155 16.96 -10.11 4.64
C ALA A 155 18.18 -9.27 4.24
N SER A 156 19.11 -9.91 3.54
CA SER A 156 20.32 -9.30 2.98
C SER A 156 20.09 -8.78 1.56
N ASP A 157 21.05 -8.00 1.05
CA ASP A 157 21.04 -7.60 -0.36
C ASP A 157 21.23 -8.80 -1.31
N GLU A 158 21.78 -9.92 -0.84
CA GLU A 158 21.88 -11.15 -1.63
C GLU A 158 20.51 -11.83 -1.80
N ASP A 159 19.70 -11.85 -0.74
CA ASP A 159 18.32 -12.35 -0.80
C ASP A 159 17.48 -11.51 -1.78
N ALA A 160 17.72 -10.20 -1.83
CA ALA A 160 17.07 -9.30 -2.78
C ALA A 160 17.46 -9.58 -4.24
N ARG A 161 18.67 -10.07 -4.52
CA ARG A 161 19.16 -10.37 -5.89
C ARG A 161 18.47 -11.59 -6.50
N GLY A 162 17.95 -12.49 -5.66
CA GLY A 162 17.22 -13.67 -6.12
C GLY A 162 15.79 -13.37 -6.59
N LEU A 163 15.29 -12.15 -6.36
CA LEU A 163 13.91 -11.79 -6.67
C LEU A 163 13.79 -11.18 -8.07
N GLY A 164 12.81 -11.68 -8.82
CA GLY A 164 12.37 -11.11 -10.09
C GLY A 164 10.95 -10.59 -9.98
N VAL A 165 10.68 -9.41 -10.54
CA VAL A 165 9.33 -8.87 -10.67
C VAL A 165 8.96 -8.84 -12.14
N SER A 166 7.78 -9.36 -12.48
CA SER A 166 7.25 -9.26 -13.84
C SER A 166 5.90 -8.53 -13.84
N ALA A 167 5.72 -7.62 -14.77
CA ALA A 167 4.46 -6.94 -15.03
C ALA A 167 3.97 -7.29 -16.44
N VAL A 168 2.65 -7.39 -16.60
CA VAL A 168 2.00 -7.64 -17.90
C VAL A 168 0.92 -6.58 -18.08
N LEU A 169 0.99 -5.86 -19.20
CA LEU A 169 -0.07 -4.97 -19.64
C LEU A 169 -1.02 -5.75 -20.54
N LEU A 170 -2.31 -5.69 -20.21
CA LEU A 170 -3.38 -6.35 -20.96
C LEU A 170 -4.23 -5.31 -21.70
N ASP A 171 -4.72 -5.66 -22.88
CA ASP A 171 -5.78 -4.91 -23.56
C ASP A 171 -7.15 -5.14 -22.87
N PRO A 172 -8.20 -4.37 -23.22
CA PRO A 172 -9.53 -4.57 -22.64
C PRO A 172 -10.17 -5.94 -22.93
N ALA A 173 -9.69 -6.66 -23.94
CA ALA A 173 -10.12 -8.02 -24.26
C ALA A 173 -9.33 -9.09 -23.47
N GLY A 174 -8.32 -8.68 -22.70
CA GLY A 174 -7.46 -9.53 -21.88
C GLY A 174 -6.23 -10.07 -22.60
N HIS A 175 -5.90 -9.59 -23.80
CA HIS A 175 -4.68 -10.02 -24.51
C HIS A 175 -3.45 -9.25 -24.02
N GLU A 176 -2.30 -9.93 -23.99
CA GLU A 176 -1.02 -9.34 -23.63
C GLU A 176 -0.55 -8.33 -24.69
N VAL A 177 -0.29 -7.10 -24.25
CA VAL A 177 0.24 -6.00 -25.07
C VAL A 177 1.73 -5.80 -24.81
N LEU A 178 2.14 -5.89 -23.54
CA LEU A 178 3.52 -5.69 -23.10
C LEU A 178 3.81 -6.57 -21.89
N ARG A 179 5.01 -7.15 -21.86
CA ARG A 179 5.55 -7.81 -20.67
C ARG A 179 6.92 -7.24 -20.34
N VAL A 180 7.05 -6.81 -19.09
CA VAL A 180 8.32 -6.34 -18.55
C VAL A 180 8.76 -7.32 -17.48
N ARG A 181 10.00 -7.79 -17.56
CA ARG A 181 10.67 -8.49 -16.46
C ARG A 181 11.75 -7.58 -15.93
N CYS A 182 11.54 -7.09 -14.72
CA CYS A 182 12.58 -6.37 -14.01
C CYS A 182 13.43 -7.38 -13.24
N VAL A 183 14.70 -7.48 -13.64
CA VAL A 183 15.73 -8.30 -12.98
C VAL A 183 16.66 -7.42 -12.12
N ARG A 184 16.43 -6.10 -12.07
CA ARG A 184 17.38 -5.18 -11.42
C ARG A 184 16.75 -4.00 -10.69
N ARG A 185 17.26 -3.79 -9.47
CA ARG A 185 16.93 -2.74 -8.51
C ARG A 185 17.46 -1.38 -8.97
N VAL A 186 16.62 -0.34 -8.99
CA VAL A 186 17.07 1.03 -8.72
C VAL A 186 17.10 1.17 -7.20
N ALA A 187 18.27 1.44 -6.63
CA ALA A 187 18.44 1.63 -5.21
C ALA A 187 18.29 3.13 -4.89
N GLU A 188 17.16 3.55 -4.37
CA GLU A 188 17.15 4.63 -3.39
C GLU A 188 16.85 4.05 -2.02
N TRP A 189 17.85 4.17 -1.15
CA TRP A 189 17.81 3.74 0.23
C TRP A 189 17.50 4.97 1.07
N GLN A 190 16.31 5.03 1.68
CA GLN A 190 16.09 5.87 2.85
C GLN A 190 15.50 5.03 3.98
N GLN A 191 16.39 4.58 4.87
CA GLN A 191 15.98 4.32 6.24
C GLN A 191 15.57 5.65 6.87
N GLN A 192 14.27 5.87 7.02
CA GLN A 192 13.74 6.96 7.84
C GLN A 192 14.24 6.77 9.29
N ARG A 193 15.27 7.52 9.65
CA ARG A 193 15.38 8.10 10.99
C ARG A 193 14.66 9.44 10.90
N GLU A 194 13.71 9.68 11.80
CA GLU A 194 13.06 10.98 11.94
C GLU A 194 14.13 12.09 11.96
N GLY A 195 14.14 12.99 10.96
CA GLY A 195 14.80 14.28 11.12
C GLY A 195 15.63 14.90 9.98
N GLU A 196 15.93 14.27 8.84
CA GLU A 196 16.79 14.97 7.86
C GLU A 196 16.53 14.60 6.38
N GLN A 197 16.16 15.60 5.58
CA GLN A 197 15.96 15.50 4.13
C GLN A 197 17.25 15.85 3.39
N ARG A 198 17.71 14.96 2.49
CA ARG A 198 18.53 15.37 1.34
C ARG A 198 18.35 14.43 0.15
N SER A 199 18.35 15.02 -1.03
CA SER A 199 18.11 14.44 -2.35
C SER A 199 19.34 13.72 -2.91
N SER A 200 19.14 12.72 -3.76
CA SER A 200 20.09 12.38 -4.82
C SER A 200 19.37 11.84 -6.05
N ASP A 201 19.60 12.50 -7.18
CA ASP A 201 19.27 12.01 -8.52
C ASP A 201 20.11 10.78 -8.87
N ASP A 202 19.52 9.79 -9.55
CA ASP A 202 20.10 9.10 -10.72
C ASP A 202 19.08 8.09 -11.32
N VAL A 203 18.92 8.15 -12.66
CA VAL A 203 17.95 7.38 -13.45
C VAL A 203 18.66 6.23 -14.17
N GLY A 204 18.10 5.02 -14.10
CA GLY A 204 18.58 3.84 -14.84
C GLY A 204 17.55 3.33 -15.86
N GLU A 205 18.01 3.08 -17.09
CA GLU A 205 17.20 2.62 -18.22
C GLU A 205 16.93 1.09 -18.16
N ALA A 206 15.72 0.69 -18.59
CA ALA A 206 15.33 -0.71 -18.77
C ALA A 206 15.59 -1.16 -20.21
N GLU A 207 16.15 -2.37 -20.40
CA GLU A 207 16.33 -2.95 -21.73
C GLU A 207 15.09 -3.74 -22.18
N GLU A 208 14.65 -3.49 -23.40
CA GLU A 208 13.56 -4.18 -24.09
C GLU A 208 14.11 -5.41 -24.81
N GLU A 209 13.71 -6.63 -24.43
CA GLU A 209 14.05 -7.83 -25.20
C GLU A 209 13.18 -7.91 -26.46
N GLY A 210 13.72 -7.41 -27.58
CA GLY A 210 13.14 -7.53 -28.91
C GLY A 210 13.13 -8.98 -29.41
N GLY A 211 11.95 -9.58 -29.47
CA GLY A 211 11.73 -10.86 -30.16
C GLY A 211 11.87 -10.69 -31.68
N SER A 212 12.93 -11.27 -32.25
CA SER A 212 13.14 -11.35 -33.69
C SER A 212 12.22 -12.40 -34.31
N GLY A 213 11.23 -11.95 -35.08
CA GLY A 213 10.37 -12.76 -35.93
C GLY A 213 10.85 -12.73 -37.38
N ASP A 214 11.38 -13.86 -37.83
CA ASP A 214 11.81 -14.16 -39.19
C ASP A 214 10.67 -13.99 -40.23
N GLY A 215 11.01 -13.49 -41.43
CA GLY A 215 10.03 -13.13 -42.45
C GLY A 215 10.67 -12.80 -43.79
N GLY A 216 11.13 -13.83 -44.50
CA GLY A 216 11.67 -13.75 -45.85
C GLY A 216 10.70 -13.13 -46.87
N GLY A 217 11.23 -12.26 -47.72
CA GLY A 217 10.53 -11.64 -48.84
C GLY A 217 11.49 -11.41 -50.01
N ALA A 218 11.21 -12.09 -51.11
CA ALA A 218 12.06 -12.28 -52.27
C ALA A 218 12.47 -10.99 -53.02
N ALA A 219 13.70 -11.00 -53.52
CA ALA A 219 14.26 -10.04 -54.46
C ALA A 219 13.62 -10.18 -55.85
N ALA A 220 13.10 -9.09 -56.40
CA ALA A 220 12.80 -8.97 -57.83
C ALA A 220 13.83 -8.06 -58.49
N ARG A 221 14.67 -8.67 -59.33
CA ARG A 221 15.50 -7.99 -60.33
C ARG A 221 14.63 -7.62 -61.52
N GLY A 222 14.84 -6.43 -62.07
CA GLY A 222 14.24 -6.01 -63.33
C GLY A 222 14.90 -4.74 -63.87
N GLY A 223 16.10 -4.89 -64.44
CA GLY A 223 16.72 -3.87 -65.29
C GLY A 223 16.34 -4.12 -66.76
N GLY A 224 16.07 -3.03 -67.49
CA GLY A 224 15.88 -3.05 -68.94
C GLY A 224 15.73 -1.63 -69.46
N ALA A 225 16.79 -1.14 -70.10
CA ALA A 225 16.85 0.15 -70.77
C ALA A 225 16.26 0.08 -72.19
N ALA A 226 15.55 1.15 -72.58
CA ALA A 226 15.59 1.82 -73.88
C ALA A 226 14.79 3.13 -73.76
#